data_AF-A0A8S3J906-F1
#
_entry.id   AF-A0A8S3J906-F1
#
_cell.length_a   1.000
_cell.length_b   1.000
_cell.length_c   1.000
_cell.angle_alpha   90.00
_cell.angle_beta   90.00
_cell.angle_gamma   90.00
#
_symmetry.space_group_name_H-M   'P 1'
#
loop_
_entity.id
_entity.type
_entity.pdbx_description
1 polymer ?
#
loop_
_entity_poly.entity_id
_entity_poly.type
_entity_poly.pdbx_seq_one_letter_code
_entity_poly.pdbx_strand_id
1 'polypeptide(L)'
;EIKSKWNEVQALVPQRDQDLQTEYAKQQQNERFRLQFAQKANVVGPWIERQHELLQQLTVQVVGTLEQHQKKLETMETSAAQYRPHIDELEKYNQQIQECMIFENRHTPYTMEVIRVAWEQLHTQLTRQIAEVKNQIYTLEKKGISEEQMNEFRAAFAHFDKSRSRM
;
A
#
# COMPACT_ATOMS: atom_id res chain seq x y z
N GLU A 1 -12.78 58.07 -27.03
CA GLU A 1 -11.96 57.13 -26.24
C GLU A 1 -12.70 56.51 -25.05
N ILE A 2 -13.20 57.29 -24.08
CA ILE A 2 -13.87 56.78 -22.86
C ILE A 2 -15.07 55.86 -23.16
N LYS A 3 -15.98 56.26 -24.07
CA LYS A 3 -17.15 55.44 -24.45
C LYS A 3 -16.77 54.09 -25.06
N SER A 4 -15.65 54.03 -25.79
CA SER A 4 -15.15 52.79 -26.38
C SER A 4 -14.66 51.82 -25.31
N LYS A 5 -13.85 52.33 -24.36
CA LYS A 5 -13.36 51.55 -23.22
C LYS A 5 -14.49 51.08 -22.30
N TRP A 6 -15.53 51.90 -22.14
CA TRP A 6 -16.73 51.52 -21.37
C TRP A 6 -17.47 50.35 -22.01
N ASN A 7 -17.71 50.39 -23.33
CA ASN A 7 -18.36 49.29 -24.03
C ASN A 7 -17.52 47.99 -23.99
N GLU A 8 -16.20 48.10 -24.04
CA GLU A 8 -15.28 46.97 -23.88
C GLU A 8 -15.41 46.34 -22.49
N VAL A 9 -15.42 47.14 -21.42
CA VAL A 9 -15.65 46.64 -20.06
C VAL A 9 -17.01 45.96 -19.94
N GLN A 10 -18.08 46.53 -20.52
CA GLN A 10 -19.41 45.92 -20.50
C GLN A 10 -19.45 44.56 -21.22
N ALA A 11 -18.65 44.37 -22.28
CA ALA A 11 -18.54 43.10 -22.97
C ALA A 11 -17.69 42.07 -22.20
N LEU A 12 -16.62 42.52 -21.52
CA LEU A 12 -15.71 41.64 -20.77
C LEU A 12 -16.31 41.07 -19.48
N VAL A 13 -17.23 41.79 -18.83
CA VAL A 13 -17.88 41.34 -17.58
C VAL A 13 -18.61 39.98 -17.73
N PRO A 14 -19.57 39.80 -18.65
CA PRO A 14 -20.25 38.51 -18.79
C PRO A 14 -19.33 37.39 -19.25
N GLN A 15 -18.28 37.70 -20.04
CA GLN A 15 -17.28 36.71 -20.42
C GLN A 15 -16.50 36.22 -19.20
N ARG A 16 -16.06 37.14 -18.34
CA ARG A 16 -15.40 36.80 -17.08
C ARG A 16 -16.30 35.97 -16.17
N ASP A 17 -17.59 36.29 -16.06
CA ASP A 17 -18.53 35.54 -15.25
C ASP A 17 -18.67 34.09 -15.76
N GLN A 18 -18.71 33.89 -17.08
CA GLN A 18 -18.73 32.57 -17.69
C GLN A 18 -17.44 31.78 -17.42
N ASP A 19 -16.28 32.42 -17.56
CA ASP A 19 -14.98 31.81 -17.26
C ASP A 19 -14.90 31.38 -15.79
N LEU A 20 -15.36 32.22 -14.88
CA LEU A 20 -15.42 31.92 -13.44
C LEU A 20 -16.36 30.77 -13.13
N GLN A 21 -17.54 30.70 -13.75
CA GLN A 21 -18.47 29.57 -13.56
C GLN A 21 -17.88 28.26 -14.07
N THR A 22 -17.18 28.30 -15.21
CA THR A 22 -16.50 27.14 -15.79
C THR A 22 -15.41 26.61 -14.86
N GLU A 23 -14.55 27.50 -14.36
CA GLU A 23 -13.51 27.09 -13.41
C GLU A 23 -14.10 26.65 -12.07
N TYR A 24 -15.17 27.28 -11.58
CA TYR A 24 -15.84 26.85 -10.37
C TYR A 24 -16.38 25.41 -10.47
N ALA A 25 -17.01 25.06 -11.60
CA ALA A 25 -17.49 23.70 -11.85
C ALA A 25 -16.33 22.69 -11.88
N LYS A 26 -15.21 23.06 -12.52
CA LYS A 26 -13.99 22.26 -12.55
C LYS A 26 -13.38 22.04 -11.16
N GLN A 27 -13.32 23.08 -10.32
CA GLN A 27 -12.83 22.93 -8.94
C GLN A 27 -13.71 22.00 -8.10
N GLN A 28 -15.04 22.07 -8.28
CA GLN A 28 -15.95 21.12 -7.61
C GLN A 28 -15.72 19.68 -8.07
N GLN A 29 -15.50 19.46 -9.37
CA GLN A 29 -15.19 18.15 -9.90
C GLN A 29 -13.85 17.63 -9.36
N ASN A 30 -12.82 18.48 -9.32
CA ASN A 30 -11.51 18.14 -8.76
C ASN A 30 -11.61 17.72 -7.29
N GLU A 31 -12.43 18.41 -6.50
CA GLU A 31 -12.66 18.03 -5.10
C GLU A 31 -13.35 16.66 -4.96
N ARG A 32 -14.30 16.34 -5.86
CA ARG A 32 -14.92 15.00 -5.89
C ARG A 32 -13.90 13.91 -6.19
N PHE A 33 -13.00 14.12 -7.15
CA PHE A 33 -11.94 13.15 -7.46
C PHE A 33 -10.99 12.95 -6.27
N ARG A 34 -10.60 14.03 -5.59
CA ARG A 34 -9.80 13.94 -4.35
C ARG A 34 -10.48 13.08 -3.29
N LEU A 35 -11.77 13.31 -3.05
CA LEU A 35 -12.53 12.54 -2.05
C LEU A 35 -12.64 11.06 -2.42
N GLN A 36 -12.90 10.74 -3.69
CA GLN A 36 -13.01 9.37 -4.17
C GLN A 36 -11.70 8.59 -4.00
N PHE A 37 -10.58 9.18 -4.41
CA PHE A 37 -9.27 8.57 -4.20
C PHE A 37 -8.98 8.40 -2.70
N ALA A 38 -9.20 9.44 -1.89
CA ALA A 38 -8.92 9.41 -0.46
C ALA A 38 -9.74 8.33 0.26
N GLN A 39 -11.02 8.18 -0.08
CA GLN A 39 -11.88 7.15 0.49
C GLN A 39 -11.31 5.74 0.29
N LYS A 40 -10.77 5.46 -0.91
CA LYS A 40 -10.19 4.16 -1.25
C LYS A 40 -8.79 4.00 -0.63
N ALA A 41 -7.95 5.03 -0.73
CA ALA A 41 -6.60 5.04 -0.18
C ALA A 41 -6.58 4.84 1.34
N ASN A 42 -7.51 5.48 2.06
CA ASN A 42 -7.64 5.36 3.52
C ASN A 42 -8.12 3.96 4.00
N VAL A 43 -8.55 3.09 3.08
CA VAL A 43 -8.85 1.68 3.38
C VAL A 43 -7.66 0.80 3.01
N VAL A 44 -7.09 1.04 1.82
CA VAL A 44 -5.96 0.27 1.28
C VAL A 44 -4.69 0.45 2.11
N GLY A 45 -4.32 1.68 2.45
CA GLY A 45 -3.09 2.00 3.18
C GLY A 45 -2.97 1.23 4.50
N PRO A 46 -3.93 1.36 5.43
CA PRO A 46 -3.90 0.63 6.70
C PRO A 46 -3.93 -0.89 6.54
N TRP A 47 -4.57 -1.40 5.48
CA TRP A 47 -4.56 -2.84 5.20
C TRP A 47 -3.15 -3.31 4.86
N ILE A 48 -2.42 -2.58 4.01
CA ILE A 48 -1.03 -2.90 3.63
C ILE A 48 -0.11 -2.84 4.85
N GLU A 49 -0.23 -1.79 5.66
CA GLU A 49 0.54 -1.64 6.91
C GLU A 49 0.34 -2.83 7.84
N ARG A 50 -0.92 -3.26 8.04
CA ARG A 50 -1.22 -4.44 8.86
C ARG A 50 -0.60 -5.71 8.29
N GLN A 51 -0.61 -5.91 6.97
CA GLN A 51 0.04 -7.09 6.37
C GLN A 51 1.56 -7.07 6.56
N HIS A 52 2.19 -5.90 6.45
CA HIS A 52 3.62 -5.74 6.76
C HIS A 52 3.92 -6.08 8.22
N GLU A 53 3.14 -5.56 9.17
CA GLU A 53 3.30 -5.88 10.60
C GLU A 53 3.17 -7.39 10.87
N LEU A 54 2.17 -8.04 10.28
CA LEU A 54 1.98 -9.49 10.40
C LEU A 54 3.18 -10.26 9.84
N LEU A 55 3.70 -9.85 8.67
CA LEU A 55 4.86 -10.50 8.05
C LEU A 55 6.13 -10.31 8.90
N GLN A 56 6.32 -9.11 9.46
CA GLN A 56 7.43 -8.84 10.38
C GLN A 56 7.33 -9.68 11.65
N GLN A 57 6.14 -9.82 12.24
CA GLN A 57 5.93 -10.66 13.41
C GLN A 57 6.27 -12.13 13.13
N LEU A 58 5.86 -12.66 11.97
CA LEU A 58 6.20 -14.03 11.56
C LEU A 58 7.70 -14.23 11.34
N THR A 59 8.40 -13.19 10.89
CA THR A 59 9.85 -13.25 10.66
C THR A 59 10.64 -13.22 11.97
N VAL A 60 10.22 -12.40 12.94
CA VAL A 60 10.94 -12.21 14.22
C VAL A 60 10.57 -13.30 15.24
N GLN A 61 9.31 -13.74 15.25
CA GLN A 61 8.82 -14.73 16.21
C GLN A 61 8.63 -16.08 15.50
N VAL A 62 9.69 -16.89 15.49
CA VAL A 62 9.63 -18.30 15.04
C VAL A 62 8.88 -19.14 16.09
N VAL A 63 7.57 -18.90 16.22
CA VAL A 63 6.68 -19.62 17.15
C VAL A 63 5.85 -20.61 16.34
N GLY A 64 6.02 -21.91 16.61
CA GLY A 64 5.40 -23.00 15.86
C GLY A 64 6.35 -23.69 14.89
N THR A 65 5.86 -24.73 14.21
CA THR A 65 6.66 -25.52 13.26
C THR A 65 6.86 -24.77 11.93
N LEU A 66 7.82 -25.20 11.11
CA LEU A 66 8.07 -24.57 9.79
C LEU A 66 6.86 -24.71 8.87
N GLU A 67 6.13 -25.81 8.96
CA GLU A 67 4.91 -26.11 8.20
C GLU A 67 3.79 -25.16 8.61
N GLN A 68 3.69 -24.83 9.91
CA GLN A 68 2.75 -23.83 10.40
C GLN A 68 3.12 -22.43 9.88
N HIS A 69 4.41 -22.08 9.84
CA HIS A 69 4.87 -20.82 9.25
C HIS A 69 4.59 -20.74 7.76
N GLN A 70 4.91 -21.80 7.01
CA GLN A 70 4.62 -21.89 5.58
C GLN A 70 3.14 -21.66 5.31
N LYS A 71 2.25 -22.36 6.04
CA LYS A 71 0.80 -22.23 5.87
C LYS A 71 0.29 -20.81 6.15
N LYS A 72 0.84 -20.13 7.16
CA LYS A 72 0.50 -18.72 7.45
C LYS A 72 0.93 -17.80 6.31
N LEU A 73 2.14 -17.97 5.78
CA LEU A 73 2.65 -17.17 4.65
C LEU A 73 1.83 -17.41 3.37
N GLU A 74 1.46 -18.66 3.06
CA GLU A 74 0.60 -18.99 1.91
C GLU A 74 -0.82 -18.39 2.06
N THR A 75 -1.35 -18.34 3.30
CA THR A 75 -2.62 -17.68 3.58
C THR A 75 -2.52 -16.16 3.35
N MET A 76 -1.42 -15.53 3.77
CA MET A 76 -1.17 -14.11 3.50
C MET A 76 -1.03 -13.84 1.99
N GLU A 77 -0.35 -14.73 1.25
CA GLU A 77 -0.18 -14.62 -0.20
C GLU A 77 -1.53 -14.68 -0.91
N THR A 78 -2.37 -15.63 -0.51
CA THR A 78 -3.74 -15.74 -1.02
C THR A 78 -4.56 -14.48 -0.71
N SER A 79 -4.44 -13.94 0.51
CA SER A 79 -5.12 -12.71 0.90
C SER A 79 -4.66 -11.51 0.08
N ALA A 80 -3.35 -11.37 -0.17
CA ALA A 80 -2.80 -10.32 -1.02
C ALA A 80 -3.27 -10.46 -2.48
N ALA A 81 -3.27 -11.67 -3.04
CA ALA A 81 -3.80 -11.92 -4.38
C ALA A 81 -5.28 -11.52 -4.50
N GLN A 82 -6.10 -11.85 -3.50
CA GLN A 82 -7.51 -11.46 -3.45
C GLN A 82 -7.72 -9.95 -3.25
N TYR A 83 -6.77 -9.26 -2.61
CA TYR A 83 -6.86 -7.82 -2.35
C TYR A 83 -6.44 -6.97 -3.56
N ARG A 84 -5.66 -7.54 -4.50
CA ARG A 84 -5.15 -6.87 -5.70
C ARG A 84 -6.17 -5.98 -6.45
N PRO A 85 -7.44 -6.39 -6.66
CA PRO A 85 -8.41 -5.55 -7.36
C PRO A 85 -8.66 -4.18 -6.70
N HIS A 86 -8.46 -4.04 -5.38
CA HIS A 86 -8.58 -2.75 -4.70
C HIS A 86 -7.42 -1.80 -5.05
N ILE A 87 -6.23 -2.35 -5.26
CA ILE A 87 -5.05 -1.60 -5.73
C ILE A 87 -5.29 -1.14 -7.17
N ASP A 88 -5.78 -2.04 -8.03
CA ASP A 88 -6.10 -1.73 -9.43
C ASP A 88 -7.23 -0.69 -9.55
N GLU A 89 -8.23 -0.73 -8.65
CA GLU A 89 -9.27 0.29 -8.57
C GLU A 89 -8.69 1.65 -8.18
N LEU A 90 -7.82 1.69 -7.16
CA LEU A 90 -7.19 2.91 -6.70
C LEU A 90 -6.31 3.56 -7.78
N GLU A 91 -5.62 2.75 -8.57
CA GLU A 91 -4.81 3.18 -9.72
C GLU A 91 -5.66 3.95 -10.76
N LYS A 92 -6.91 3.51 -11.01
CA LYS A 92 -7.84 4.21 -11.91
C LYS A 92 -8.24 5.59 -11.37
N TYR A 93 -8.49 5.71 -10.08
CA TYR A 93 -8.77 7.02 -9.47
C TYR A 93 -7.53 7.94 -9.52
N ASN A 94 -6.34 7.38 -9.30
CA ASN A 94 -5.10 8.14 -9.43
C ASN A 94 -4.91 8.66 -10.86
N GLN A 95 -5.20 7.84 -11.87
CA GLN A 95 -5.15 8.26 -13.27
C GLN A 95 -6.07 9.47 -13.53
N GLN A 96 -7.33 9.42 -13.06
CA GLN A 96 -8.28 10.53 -13.21
C GLN A 96 -7.79 11.82 -12.53
N ILE A 97 -7.18 11.70 -11.35
CA ILE A 97 -6.58 12.81 -10.61
C ILE A 97 -5.42 13.44 -11.41
N GLN A 98 -4.56 12.62 -12.00
CA GLN A 98 -3.43 13.07 -12.82
C GLN A 98 -3.89 13.74 -14.13
N GLU A 99 -4.89 13.17 -14.81
CA GLU A 99 -5.48 13.75 -16.02
C GLU A 99 -6.10 15.13 -15.75
N CYS A 100 -6.59 15.36 -14.53
CA CYS A 100 -7.10 16.65 -14.07
C CYS A 100 -6.01 17.59 -13.50
N MET A 101 -4.73 17.20 -13.56
CA MET A 101 -3.58 17.93 -13.00
C MET A 101 -3.73 18.25 -11.50
N ILE A 102 -4.29 17.32 -10.73
CA ILE A 102 -4.45 17.45 -9.28
C ILE A 102 -3.27 16.76 -8.60
N PHE A 103 -2.39 17.53 -7.96
CA PHE A 103 -1.16 16.99 -7.34
C PHE A 103 -1.26 16.79 -5.82
N GLU A 104 -2.24 17.43 -5.18
CA GLU A 104 -2.40 17.42 -3.74
C GLU A 104 -3.80 16.94 -3.34
N ASN A 105 -3.84 16.16 -2.27
CA ASN A 105 -5.07 15.66 -1.68
C ASN A 105 -5.03 15.74 -0.15
N ARG A 106 -5.66 16.77 0.41
CA ARG A 106 -5.75 16.98 1.87
C ARG A 106 -6.59 15.95 2.64
N HIS A 107 -7.32 15.08 1.94
CA HIS A 107 -8.25 14.12 2.55
C HIS A 107 -7.59 12.78 2.87
N THR A 108 -6.33 12.59 2.49
CA THR A 108 -5.58 11.37 2.78
C THR A 108 -4.09 11.68 2.89
N PRO A 109 -3.36 11.04 3.83
CA PRO A 109 -1.90 11.12 3.84
C PRO A 109 -1.26 10.18 2.80
N TYR A 110 -2.03 9.28 2.20
CA TYR A 110 -1.52 8.27 1.28
C TYR A 110 -1.50 8.82 -0.14
N THR A 111 -0.33 8.84 -0.76
CA THR A 111 -0.20 9.02 -2.21
C THR A 111 -0.22 7.66 -2.90
N MET A 112 -0.60 7.64 -4.19
CA MET A 112 -0.56 6.38 -4.96
C MET A 112 0.86 5.80 -4.99
N GLU A 113 1.88 6.65 -5.09
CA GLU A 113 3.28 6.22 -5.09
C GLU A 113 3.68 5.50 -3.80
N VAL A 114 3.32 6.05 -2.64
CA VAL A 114 3.56 5.41 -1.34
C VAL A 114 2.85 4.05 -1.28
N ILE A 115 1.62 3.96 -1.77
CA ILE A 115 0.86 2.70 -1.80
C ILE A 115 1.51 1.66 -2.72
N ARG A 116 1.96 2.05 -3.93
CA ARG A 116 2.63 1.14 -4.87
C ARG A 116 3.89 0.56 -4.26
N VAL A 117 4.76 1.41 -3.71
CA VAL A 117 6.00 0.97 -3.08
C VAL A 117 5.70 0.02 -1.92
N ALA A 118 4.76 0.37 -1.04
CA ALA A 118 4.41 -0.49 0.09
C ALA A 118 3.83 -1.84 -0.36
N TRP A 119 3.02 -1.86 -1.41
CA TRP A 119 2.46 -3.07 -2.01
C TRP A 119 3.53 -3.97 -2.63
N GLU A 120 4.44 -3.41 -3.42
CA GLU A 120 5.54 -4.15 -4.06
C GLU A 120 6.51 -4.72 -3.02
N GLN A 121 6.80 -3.94 -1.98
CA GLN A 121 7.59 -4.40 -0.85
C GLN A 121 6.94 -5.58 -0.14
N LEU A 122 5.62 -5.53 0.11
CA LEU A 122 4.88 -6.63 0.73
C LEU A 122 5.01 -7.91 -0.11
N HIS A 123 4.76 -7.80 -1.42
CA HIS A 123 4.86 -8.94 -2.34
C HIS A 123 6.27 -9.55 -2.38
N THR A 124 7.28 -8.68 -2.48
CA THR A 124 8.69 -9.11 -2.53
C THR A 124 9.11 -9.79 -1.24
N GLN A 125 8.78 -9.21 -0.08
CA GLN A 125 9.12 -9.79 1.21
C GLN A 125 8.40 -11.12 1.43
N LEU A 126 7.12 -11.20 1.07
CA LEU A 126 6.36 -12.43 1.20
C LEU A 126 6.94 -13.57 0.35
N THR A 127 7.26 -13.28 -0.91
CA THR A 127 7.92 -14.24 -1.82
C THR A 127 9.24 -14.73 -1.23
N ARG A 128 10.06 -13.81 -0.70
CA ARG A 128 11.34 -14.15 -0.06
C ARG A 128 11.16 -15.06 1.15
N GLN A 129 10.23 -14.71 2.05
CA GLN A 129 9.99 -15.48 3.28
C GLN A 129 9.44 -16.87 2.99
N ILE A 130 8.53 -17.01 2.01
CA ILE A 130 8.04 -18.33 1.57
C ILE A 130 9.19 -19.19 1.03
N ALA A 131 10.05 -18.62 0.18
CA ALA A 131 11.20 -19.34 -0.36
C ALA A 131 12.20 -19.75 0.74
N GLU A 132 12.43 -18.87 1.72
CA GLU A 132 13.31 -19.14 2.84
C GLU A 132 12.80 -20.30 3.71
N VAL A 133 11.52 -20.27 4.11
CA VAL A 133 10.90 -21.37 4.88
C VAL A 133 10.93 -22.69 4.10
N LYS A 134 10.63 -22.67 2.80
CA LYS A 134 10.71 -23.87 1.95
C LYS A 134 12.12 -24.45 1.89
N ASN A 135 13.14 -23.59 1.78
CA ASN A 135 14.55 -24.03 1.80
C ASN A 135 14.97 -24.59 3.17
N GLN A 136 14.45 -24.02 4.27
CA GLN A 136 14.69 -24.53 5.61
C GLN A 136 14.10 -25.93 5.79
N ILE A 137 12.84 -26.14 5.38
CA ILE A 137 12.18 -27.46 5.41
C ILE A 137 12.99 -28.49 4.61
N TYR A 138 13.33 -28.17 3.36
CA TYR A 138 14.11 -29.05 2.49
C TYR A 138 15.46 -29.45 3.08
N THR A 139 16.16 -28.49 3.71
CA THR A 139 17.46 -28.74 4.32
C THR A 139 17.36 -29.67 5.52
N LEU A 140 16.27 -29.57 6.29
CA LEU A 140 16.04 -30.43 7.45
C LEU A 140 15.72 -31.85 7.05
N GLU A 141 14.83 -32.03 6.08
CA GLU A 141 14.52 -33.34 5.51
C GLU A 141 15.79 -34.02 4.99
N LYS A 142 16.67 -33.27 4.31
CA LYS A 142 17.95 -33.79 3.81
C LYS A 142 18.96 -34.14 4.90
N LYS A 143 18.98 -33.40 6.02
CA LYS A 143 19.94 -33.64 7.11
C LYS A 143 19.47 -34.72 8.08
N GLY A 144 18.22 -35.17 7.99
CA GLY A 144 17.65 -36.17 8.90
C GLY A 144 17.56 -35.69 10.36
N ILE A 145 17.51 -34.38 10.58
CA ILE A 145 17.36 -33.79 11.91
C ILE A 145 15.89 -33.92 12.32
N SER A 146 15.61 -34.51 13.48
CA SER A 146 14.24 -34.65 13.98
C SER A 146 13.67 -33.30 14.43
N GLU A 147 12.33 -33.18 14.44
CA GLU A 147 11.66 -31.98 14.96
C GLU A 147 12.05 -31.64 16.41
N GLU A 148 12.31 -32.66 17.24
CA GLU A 148 12.77 -32.48 18.63
C GLU A 148 14.13 -31.79 18.70
N GLN A 149 15.11 -32.25 17.91
CA GLN A 149 16.43 -31.61 17.84
C GLN A 149 16.35 -30.18 17.32
N MET A 150 15.46 -29.91 16.35
CA MET A 150 15.22 -28.55 15.87
C MET A 150 14.60 -27.66 16.95
N ASN A 151 13.64 -28.17 17.72
CA ASN A 151 13.04 -27.42 18.82
C ASN A 151 14.06 -27.15 19.95
N GLU A 152 14.96 -28.08 20.24
CA GLU A 152 16.08 -27.85 21.16
C GLU A 152 17.03 -26.77 20.64
N PHE A 153 17.40 -26.79 19.34
CA PHE A 153 18.23 -25.74 18.75
C PHE A 153 17.55 -24.37 18.78
N ARG A 154 16.24 -24.30 18.52
CA ARG A 154 15.45 -23.06 18.60
C ARG A 154 15.35 -22.55 20.03
N ALA A 155 15.12 -23.43 21.00
CA ALA A 155 15.08 -23.07 22.41
C ALA A 155 16.44 -22.56 22.90
N ALA A 156 17.54 -23.22 22.50
CA ALA A 156 18.89 -22.76 22.77
C ALA A 156 19.16 -21.40 22.11
N PHE A 157 18.81 -21.22 20.84
CA PHE A 157 18.99 -19.96 20.12
C PHE A 157 18.21 -18.81 20.77
N ALA A 158 16.94 -19.03 21.10
CA ALA A 158 16.10 -18.04 21.80
C ALA A 158 16.61 -17.70 23.20
N HIS A 159 17.26 -18.65 23.89
CA HIS A 159 17.89 -18.42 25.19
C HIS A 159 19.16 -17.54 25.08
N PHE A 160 19.89 -17.64 23.97
CA PHE A 160 21.09 -16.84 23.72
C PHE A 160 20.79 -15.48 23.05
N ASP A 161 19.69 -15.35 22.31
CA ASP A 161 19.27 -14.09 21.70
C ASP A 161 18.53 -13.16 22.70
N LYS A 162 19.26 -12.69 23.72
CA LYS A 162 18.74 -11.79 24.75
C LYS A 162 18.56 -10.34 24.29
N SER A 163 19.15 -9.94 23.16
CA SER A 163 19.03 -8.58 22.63
C SER A 163 17.97 -8.44 21.54
N ARG A 164 17.47 -9.51 20.92
CA ARG A 164 16.50 -9.46 19.81
C ARG A 164 16.81 -8.35 18.79
N SER A 165 18.10 -8.09 18.59
CA SER A 165 18.59 -6.89 17.92
C SER A 165 19.65 -7.27 16.91
N ARG A 166 19.29 -6.94 15.66
CA ARG A 166 20.08 -6.74 14.43
C ARG A 166 20.51 -7.98 13.65
N MET A 167 19.89 -8.17 12.49
CA MET A 167 20.31 -7.49 11.25
C MET A 167 19.10 -6.99 10.47
#